data_AF-A0A8S3SUC5-F1
#
_entry.id   AF-A0A8S3SUC5-F1
#
_cell.length_a   1.000
_cell.length_b   1.000
_cell.length_c   1.000
_cell.angle_alpha   90.00
_cell.angle_beta   90.00
_cell.angle_gamma   90.00
#
_symmetry.space_group_name_H-M   'P 1'
#
loop_
_entity.id
_entity.type
_entity.pdbx_description
1 polymer ?
#
loop_
_entity_poly.entity_id
_entity_poly.type
_entity_poly.pdbx_seq_one_letter_code
_entity_poly.pdbx_strand_id
1 'polypeptide(L)'
;MAAPPVGRYKIGPITEKDTLVEYAMTPRHTVKTFQVGDAIQHLAPGSEESSILPDLREVLPLIKEMPVYEDDVFIIASAKTGTHWTWEIVNMLMKGKTDYEKMSKARRQLEFHYPDEFKDMPRPRVFNTHLLLHHIPKQAIEKKCKVIVVQRNPKDTVVSLFYHTKASGAFDAETTFSEFLSAWMKLETVTNHNWFYYTKKLQEMLYDQTDLPIHNVYYEDMKSNPVGEVKKIVEYLGINRADDFIHQVVDKCCFDNLKKADDTKVSALEGIPKQAFSFMYRKGEVGDWKNHFTVADNEEFDRIYNERMKDIKFTYKYTL
;
A
#
# COMPACT_ATOMS: atom_id res chain seq x y z
N MET A 1 13.59 -2.24 -21.66
CA MET A 1 13.59 -2.15 -20.17
C MET A 1 14.02 -0.74 -19.81
N ALA A 2 13.25 -0.03 -18.98
CA ALA A 2 13.69 1.27 -18.46
C ALA A 2 14.90 1.07 -17.54
N ALA A 3 15.87 1.99 -17.56
CA ALA A 3 17.00 1.95 -16.63
C ALA A 3 16.48 1.93 -15.17
N PRO A 4 17.13 1.18 -14.26
CA PRO A 4 16.73 1.20 -12.86
C PRO A 4 16.83 2.63 -12.33
N PRO A 5 15.87 3.06 -11.48
CA PRO A 5 15.89 4.42 -10.98
C PRO A 5 17.18 4.67 -10.20
N VAL A 6 17.94 5.68 -10.63
CA VAL A 6 19.07 6.24 -9.88
C VAL A 6 18.56 6.58 -8.48
N GLY A 7 19.29 6.16 -7.44
CA GLY A 7 18.90 6.44 -6.05
C GLY A 7 18.55 7.92 -5.89
N ARG A 8 17.28 8.20 -5.57
CA ARG A 8 16.72 9.56 -5.45
C ARG A 8 17.29 10.28 -4.23
N TYR A 9 17.57 9.51 -3.19
CA TYR A 9 18.07 10.02 -1.93
C TYR A 9 19.41 9.37 -1.61
N LYS A 10 20.38 10.22 -1.26
CA LYS A 10 21.54 9.76 -0.52
C LYS A 10 21.08 9.49 0.91
N ILE A 11 21.31 8.28 1.39
CA ILE A 11 21.04 7.91 2.78
C ILE A 11 22.35 7.99 3.57
N GLY A 12 22.26 8.23 4.88
CA GLY A 12 23.45 8.25 5.74
C GLY A 12 24.17 6.89 5.73
N PRO A 13 25.43 6.82 6.18
CA PRO A 13 26.15 5.54 6.25
C PRO A 13 25.35 4.52 7.08
N ILE A 14 25.38 3.27 6.65
CA ILE A 14 24.89 2.15 7.46
C ILE A 14 25.90 1.94 8.59
N THR A 15 25.42 1.88 9.82
CA THR A 15 26.23 1.76 11.03
C THR A 15 25.94 0.46 11.76
N GLU A 16 26.74 0.12 12.76
CA GLU A 16 26.52 -1.06 13.63
C GLU A 16 25.19 -1.01 14.41
N LYS A 17 24.52 0.15 14.46
CA LYS A 17 23.20 0.32 15.08
C LYS A 17 22.06 -0.12 14.15
N ASP A 18 22.32 -0.24 12.86
CA ASP A 18 21.33 -0.61 11.86
C ASP A 18 21.23 -2.14 11.78
N THR A 19 20.03 -2.67 11.97
CA THR A 19 19.78 -4.11 11.81
C THR A 19 19.67 -4.43 10.33
N LEU A 20 20.75 -4.95 9.75
CA LEU A 20 20.73 -5.49 8.38
C LEU A 20 19.79 -6.70 8.30
N VAL A 21 18.98 -6.72 7.25
CA VAL A 21 18.09 -7.83 6.93
C VAL A 21 18.40 -8.30 5.52
N GLU A 22 18.70 -9.58 5.38
CA GLU A 22 18.82 -10.23 4.08
C GLU A 22 17.71 -11.26 3.96
N TYR A 23 16.98 -11.23 2.86
CA TYR A 23 15.93 -12.21 2.62
C TYR A 23 15.84 -12.60 1.14
N ALA A 24 15.47 -13.85 0.90
CA ALA A 24 15.20 -14.35 -0.44
C ALA A 24 13.90 -13.75 -0.95
N MET A 25 13.96 -12.89 -1.97
CA MET A 25 12.78 -12.45 -2.70
C MET A 25 12.34 -13.50 -3.72
N THR A 26 13.30 -14.27 -4.23
CA THR A 26 13.11 -15.48 -5.03
C THR A 26 14.19 -16.49 -4.65
N PRO A 27 14.11 -17.77 -5.05
CA PRO A 27 15.16 -18.76 -4.79
C PRO A 27 16.53 -18.38 -5.39
N ARG A 28 16.56 -17.46 -6.36
CA ARG A 28 17.76 -17.02 -7.09
C ARG A 28 18.17 -15.58 -6.76
N HIS A 29 17.38 -14.86 -5.98
CA HIS A 29 17.59 -13.43 -5.74
C HIS A 29 17.35 -13.08 -4.27
N THR A 30 18.43 -12.65 -3.61
CA THR A 30 18.42 -12.15 -2.24
C THR A 30 18.46 -10.63 -2.25
N VAL A 31 17.60 -10.02 -1.44
CA VAL A 31 17.58 -8.57 -1.22
C VAL A 31 18.29 -8.26 0.08
N LYS A 32 19.20 -7.30 0.03
CA LYS A 32 19.81 -6.69 1.22
C LYS A 32 19.09 -5.39 1.55
N THR A 33 18.73 -5.23 2.80
CA THR A 33 17.97 -4.09 3.31
C THR A 33 18.35 -3.87 4.77
N PHE A 34 17.83 -2.83 5.40
CA PHE A 34 17.95 -2.69 6.85
C PHE A 34 16.65 -2.23 7.47
N GLN A 35 16.46 -2.61 8.72
CA GLN A 35 15.26 -2.38 9.49
C GLN A 35 15.34 -1.05 10.23
N VAL A 36 14.26 -0.28 10.18
CA VAL A 36 14.09 0.94 10.97
C VAL A 36 12.80 0.79 11.76
N GLY A 37 12.92 0.44 13.05
CA GLY A 37 11.76 0.04 13.86
C GLY A 37 11.15 -1.25 13.29
N ASP A 38 9.92 -1.19 12.79
CA ASP A 38 9.29 -2.26 12.02
C ASP A 38 8.94 -1.83 10.58
N ALA A 39 9.68 -0.86 10.06
CA ALA A 39 9.75 -0.53 8.64
C ALA A 39 11.07 -1.05 8.03
N ILE A 40 11.15 -1.01 6.70
CA ILE A 40 12.30 -1.51 5.94
C ILE A 40 12.79 -0.43 4.97
N GLN A 41 14.09 -0.13 5.04
CA GLN A 41 14.76 0.72 4.07
C GLN A 41 15.32 -0.12 2.93
N HIS A 42 14.65 -0.09 1.78
CA HIS A 42 15.21 -0.66 0.55
C HIS A 42 16.35 0.22 0.04
N LEU A 43 17.43 -0.43 -0.38
CA LEU A 43 18.56 0.22 -1.06
C LEU A 43 18.33 0.22 -2.57
N ALA A 44 18.89 1.21 -3.26
CA ALA A 44 18.95 1.19 -4.71
C ALA A 44 19.84 0.01 -5.19
N PRO A 45 19.52 -0.64 -6.32
CA PRO A 45 20.31 -1.75 -6.82
C PRO A 45 21.80 -1.42 -6.94
N GLY A 46 22.67 -2.21 -6.31
CA GLY A 46 24.12 -2.02 -6.33
C GLY A 46 24.66 -0.86 -5.49
N SER A 47 23.82 -0.25 -4.64
CA SER A 47 24.20 0.86 -3.77
C SER A 47 24.14 0.49 -2.30
N GLU A 48 25.07 1.02 -1.51
CA GLU A 48 25.05 0.97 -0.03
C GLU A 48 24.64 2.31 0.60
N GLU A 49 24.71 3.41 -0.17
CA GLU A 49 24.47 4.78 0.33
C GLU A 49 23.29 5.50 -0.33
N SER A 50 22.44 4.80 -1.10
CA SER A 50 21.32 5.45 -1.81
C SER A 50 20.08 4.59 -1.87
N SER A 51 18.94 5.25 -1.99
CA SER A 51 17.60 4.65 -1.98
C SER A 51 16.63 5.45 -2.84
N ILE A 52 15.56 4.80 -3.30
CA ILE A 52 14.43 5.44 -3.97
C ILE A 52 13.55 6.21 -2.96
N LEU A 53 13.49 5.71 -1.72
CA LEU A 53 12.84 6.36 -0.58
C LEU A 53 13.84 7.24 0.17
N PRO A 54 13.39 8.32 0.85
CA PRO A 54 14.24 9.05 1.78
C PRO A 54 14.72 8.13 2.92
N ASP A 55 15.72 8.60 3.67
CA ASP A 55 16.25 7.84 4.81
C ASP A 55 15.17 7.71 5.89
N LEU A 56 14.65 6.50 6.10
CA LEU A 56 13.58 6.22 7.05
C LEU A 56 14.02 6.50 8.50
N ARG A 57 15.33 6.47 8.81
CA ARG A 57 15.85 6.86 10.13
C ARG A 57 15.57 8.31 10.44
N GLU A 58 15.56 9.16 9.42
CA GLU A 58 15.24 10.59 9.51
C GLU A 58 13.74 10.83 9.37
N VAL A 59 13.12 10.21 8.37
CA VAL A 59 11.74 10.52 7.97
C VAL A 59 10.71 9.99 8.96
N LEU A 60 10.89 8.80 9.55
CA LEU A 60 9.89 8.27 10.49
C LEU A 60 9.71 9.14 11.75
N PRO A 61 10.78 9.62 12.42
CA PRO A 61 10.64 10.60 13.50
C PRO A 61 9.95 11.90 13.06
N LEU A 62 10.24 12.39 11.84
CA LEU A 62 9.61 13.61 11.34
C LEU A 62 8.13 13.41 11.04
N ILE A 63 7.74 12.28 10.43
CA ILE A 63 6.33 11.93 10.21
C ILE A 63 5.60 11.89 11.54
N LYS A 64 6.24 11.35 12.59
CA LYS A 64 5.64 11.25 13.92
C LYS A 64 5.23 12.58 14.51
N GLU A 65 6.05 13.61 14.30
CA GLU A 65 5.85 14.97 14.78
C GLU A 65 5.15 15.88 13.76
N MET A 66 4.79 15.36 12.59
CA MET A 66 4.15 16.14 11.53
C MET A 66 2.84 16.77 12.02
N PRO A 67 2.63 18.09 11.81
CA PRO A 67 1.35 18.72 12.11
C PRO A 67 0.21 18.12 11.28
N VAL A 68 -0.85 17.69 11.97
CA VAL A 68 -2.08 17.21 11.32
C VAL A 68 -3.30 18.01 11.73
N TYR A 69 -4.34 17.87 10.93
CA TYR A 69 -5.61 18.54 11.10
C TYR A 69 -6.75 17.53 11.21
N GLU A 70 -7.84 17.91 11.88
CA GLU A 70 -8.98 17.02 12.17
C GLU A 70 -9.67 16.48 10.90
N ASP A 71 -9.59 17.21 9.79
CA ASP A 71 -10.14 16.83 8.48
C ASP A 71 -9.14 16.05 7.60
N ASP A 72 -7.95 15.75 8.12
CA ASP A 72 -7.03 14.84 7.44
C ASP A 72 -7.54 13.40 7.49
N VAL A 73 -7.37 12.68 6.38
CA VAL A 73 -7.74 11.28 6.23
C VAL A 73 -6.49 10.46 5.94
N PHE A 74 -6.32 9.34 6.65
CA PHE A 74 -5.20 8.42 6.49
C PHE A 74 -5.68 7.10 5.92
N ILE A 75 -5.12 6.69 4.79
CA ILE A 75 -5.37 5.37 4.20
C ILE A 75 -4.18 4.47 4.48
N ILE A 76 -4.37 3.42 5.29
CA ILE A 76 -3.33 2.44 5.61
C ILE A 76 -3.66 1.11 4.94
N ALA A 77 -2.64 0.46 4.39
CA ALA A 77 -2.84 -0.75 3.59
C ALA A 77 -1.55 -1.54 3.44
N SER A 78 -1.62 -2.88 3.49
CA SER A 78 -0.54 -3.69 2.90
C SER A 78 -0.42 -3.37 1.41
N ALA A 79 0.78 -3.56 0.84
CA ALA A 79 0.97 -3.36 -0.58
C ALA A 79 -0.04 -4.21 -1.39
N LYS A 80 -0.54 -3.63 -2.49
CA LYS A 80 -1.37 -4.33 -3.51
C LYS A 80 -2.79 -4.74 -3.09
N THR A 81 -3.30 -4.24 -1.96
CA THR A 81 -4.68 -4.50 -1.51
C THR A 81 -5.74 -3.57 -2.10
N GLY A 82 -5.37 -2.56 -2.90
CA GLY A 82 -6.34 -1.67 -3.57
C GLY A 82 -6.18 -0.18 -3.28
N THR A 83 -5.06 0.24 -2.68
CA THR A 83 -4.85 1.62 -2.20
C THR A 83 -5.04 2.70 -3.26
N HIS A 84 -4.67 2.47 -4.53
CA HIS A 84 -4.93 3.46 -5.61
C HIS A 84 -6.42 3.73 -5.81
N TRP A 85 -7.23 2.67 -5.76
CA TRP A 85 -8.67 2.76 -5.97
C TRP A 85 -9.35 3.52 -4.83
N THR A 86 -9.07 3.11 -3.59
CA THR A 86 -9.61 3.77 -2.40
C THR A 86 -9.12 5.21 -2.28
N TRP A 87 -7.85 5.47 -2.57
CA TRP A 87 -7.30 6.83 -2.50
C TRP A 87 -7.96 7.78 -3.49
N GLU A 88 -8.22 7.36 -4.73
CA GLU A 88 -8.92 8.22 -5.70
C GLU A 88 -10.36 8.51 -5.26
N ILE A 89 -11.09 7.48 -4.83
CA ILE A 89 -12.46 7.61 -4.30
C ILE A 89 -12.50 8.62 -3.17
N VAL A 90 -11.64 8.45 -2.15
CA VAL A 90 -11.61 9.32 -0.97
C VAL A 90 -11.24 10.75 -1.35
N ASN A 91 -10.30 10.97 -2.28
CA ASN A 91 -10.01 12.33 -2.76
C ASN A 91 -11.23 12.98 -3.44
N MET A 92 -11.91 12.27 -4.34
CA MET A 92 -13.11 12.81 -5.00
C MET A 92 -14.23 13.11 -3.99
N LEU A 93 -14.45 12.19 -3.05
CA LEU A 93 -15.42 12.36 -1.97
C LEU A 93 -15.09 13.59 -1.12
N MET A 94 -13.87 13.70 -0.60
CA MET A 94 -13.47 14.81 0.26
C MET A 94 -13.55 16.17 -0.47
N LYS A 95 -13.19 16.21 -1.76
CA LYS A 95 -13.28 17.43 -2.59
C LYS A 95 -14.70 17.78 -3.04
N GLY A 96 -15.61 16.81 -3.05
CA GLY A 96 -16.95 16.98 -3.65
C GLY A 96 -16.90 17.21 -5.17
N LYS A 97 -15.84 16.73 -5.83
CA LYS A 97 -15.61 16.85 -7.27
C LYS A 97 -15.09 15.53 -7.82
N THR A 98 -15.39 15.24 -9.08
CA THR A 98 -14.97 14.01 -9.78
C THR A 98 -13.72 14.20 -10.64
N ASP A 99 -12.97 15.28 -10.41
CA ASP A 99 -11.67 15.52 -11.03
C ASP A 99 -10.64 14.54 -10.43
N TYR A 100 -9.88 13.86 -11.29
CA TYR A 100 -8.76 13.02 -10.84
C TYR A 100 -7.63 13.86 -10.24
N GLU A 101 -6.90 13.28 -9.28
CA GLU A 101 -5.66 13.90 -8.79
C GLU A 101 -4.63 14.00 -9.91
N LYS A 102 -4.08 15.19 -10.12
CA LYS A 102 -3.03 15.43 -11.14
C LYS A 102 -1.74 14.69 -10.83
N MET A 103 -1.38 14.59 -9.56
CA MET A 103 -0.21 13.85 -9.09
C MET A 103 -0.59 12.41 -8.78
N SER A 104 0.33 11.48 -9.06
CA SER A 104 0.15 10.07 -8.64
C SER A 104 0.00 9.92 -7.12
N LYS A 105 -0.66 8.83 -6.67
CA LYS A 105 -0.87 8.48 -5.23
C LYS A 105 0.41 8.59 -4.40
N ALA A 106 1.55 8.22 -5.01
CA ALA A 106 2.85 8.26 -4.35
C ALA A 106 3.20 9.66 -3.81
N ARG A 107 2.61 10.75 -4.34
CA ARG A 107 2.82 12.12 -3.83
C ARG A 107 2.24 12.35 -2.44
N ARG A 108 1.31 11.50 -2.01
CA ARG A 108 0.66 11.53 -0.68
C ARG A 108 1.04 10.33 0.18
N GLN A 109 2.05 9.57 -0.24
CA GLN A 109 2.52 8.41 0.51
C GLN A 109 3.53 8.89 1.55
N LEU A 110 3.22 8.73 2.85
CA LEU A 110 3.96 9.38 3.94
C LEU A 110 5.45 9.06 3.88
N GLU A 111 5.81 7.79 3.69
CA GLU A 111 7.18 7.30 3.70
C GLU A 111 7.99 7.59 2.42
N PHE A 112 7.41 8.34 1.46
CA PHE A 112 8.04 8.66 0.18
C PHE A 112 8.59 10.10 0.11
N HIS A 113 8.30 10.92 1.12
CA HIS A 113 8.57 12.36 1.13
C HIS A 113 8.92 12.83 2.55
N TYR A 114 9.65 13.94 2.65
CA TYR A 114 9.81 14.61 3.93
C TYR A 114 8.51 15.35 4.30
N PRO A 115 8.10 15.40 5.58
CA PRO A 115 6.85 16.04 5.99
C PRO A 115 6.69 17.52 5.56
N ASP A 116 7.79 18.26 5.45
CA ASP A 116 7.79 19.65 4.98
C ASP A 116 7.20 19.81 3.57
N GLU A 117 7.25 18.76 2.75
CA GLU A 117 6.65 18.73 1.41
C GLU A 117 5.11 18.71 1.45
N PHE A 118 4.51 18.55 2.63
CA PHE A 118 3.06 18.53 2.85
C PHE A 118 2.51 19.80 3.51
N LYS A 119 3.38 20.75 3.91
CA LYS A 119 2.99 21.92 4.72
C LYS A 119 2.01 22.85 4.02
N ASP A 120 2.20 23.08 2.72
CA ASP A 120 1.39 24.02 1.92
C ASP A 120 0.26 23.31 1.14
N MET A 121 -0.07 22.08 1.54
CA MET A 121 -1.12 21.34 0.87
C MET A 121 -2.50 21.93 1.13
N PRO A 122 -3.35 22.05 0.09
CA PRO A 122 -4.75 22.41 0.29
C PRO A 122 -5.46 21.35 1.13
N ARG A 123 -6.39 21.80 1.96
CA ARG A 123 -7.22 20.96 2.82
C ARG A 123 -8.58 20.64 2.17
N PRO A 124 -9.22 19.52 2.51
CA PRO A 124 -8.73 18.43 3.39
C PRO A 124 -7.62 17.59 2.72
N ARG A 125 -6.70 17.03 3.53
CA ARG A 125 -5.57 16.23 3.01
C ARG A 125 -5.88 14.73 3.12
N VAL A 126 -5.62 13.99 2.05
CA VAL A 126 -5.78 12.53 2.01
C VAL A 126 -4.40 11.88 1.86
N PHE A 127 -3.87 11.37 2.96
CA PHE A 127 -2.60 10.66 3.02
C PHE A 127 -2.79 9.16 2.82
N ASN A 128 -1.72 8.49 2.40
CA ASN A 128 -1.67 7.03 2.41
C ASN A 128 -0.32 6.54 2.92
N THR A 129 -0.26 5.31 3.39
CA THR A 129 1.01 4.66 3.73
C THR A 129 0.87 3.15 3.63
N HIS A 130 1.97 2.49 3.27
CA HIS A 130 2.07 1.05 3.42
C HIS A 130 2.65 0.62 4.77
N LEU A 131 3.08 1.57 5.61
CA LEU A 131 3.50 1.29 6.97
C LEU A 131 2.31 0.91 7.88
N LEU A 132 2.60 0.36 9.06
CA LEU A 132 1.62 0.04 10.10
C LEU A 132 1.05 1.30 10.77
N LEU A 133 -0.08 1.13 11.48
CA LEU A 133 -0.86 2.23 12.05
C LEU A 133 -0.02 3.18 12.93
N HIS A 134 0.91 2.66 13.72
CA HIS A 134 1.76 3.47 14.60
C HIS A 134 2.86 4.19 13.83
N HIS A 135 2.88 4.23 12.51
CA HIS A 135 3.77 5.12 11.76
C HIS A 135 3.10 6.42 11.34
N ILE A 136 1.78 6.54 11.45
CA ILE A 136 1.10 7.82 11.17
C ILE A 136 1.45 8.86 12.27
N PRO A 137 1.24 10.17 12.03
CA PRO A 137 1.57 11.22 13.00
C PRO A 137 0.89 11.01 14.36
N LYS A 138 1.58 11.29 15.47
CA LYS A 138 1.00 11.13 16.83
C LYS A 138 -0.29 11.93 16.99
N GLN A 139 -0.27 13.17 16.51
CA GLN A 139 -1.42 14.05 16.52
C GLN A 139 -2.63 13.49 15.75
N ALA A 140 -2.45 12.57 14.79
CA ALA A 140 -3.57 11.94 14.10
C ALA A 140 -4.35 11.00 15.02
N ILE A 141 -3.66 10.33 15.95
CA ILE A 141 -4.27 9.50 16.97
C ILE A 141 -4.93 10.38 18.04
N GLU A 142 -4.22 11.38 18.54
CA GLU A 142 -4.70 12.31 19.57
C GLU A 142 -5.96 13.08 19.15
N LYS A 143 -5.98 13.56 17.90
CA LYS A 143 -7.11 14.29 17.31
C LYS A 143 -8.19 13.36 16.73
N LYS A 144 -8.01 12.04 16.83
CA LYS A 144 -8.94 11.04 16.29
C LYS A 144 -9.26 11.27 14.81
N CYS A 145 -8.24 11.58 14.01
CA CYS A 145 -8.37 11.71 12.55
C CYS A 145 -8.93 10.41 11.94
N LYS A 146 -9.57 10.52 10.78
CA LYS A 146 -10.17 9.37 10.11
C LYS A 146 -9.10 8.47 9.52
N VAL A 147 -9.17 7.18 9.83
CA VAL A 147 -8.30 6.13 9.29
C VAL A 147 -9.12 5.10 8.50
N ILE A 148 -8.76 4.91 7.23
CA ILE A 148 -9.33 3.88 6.36
C ILE A 148 -8.29 2.78 6.17
N VAL A 149 -8.65 1.55 6.53
CA VAL A 149 -7.82 0.35 6.37
C VAL A 149 -8.26 -0.38 5.11
N VAL A 150 -7.34 -0.57 4.15
CA VAL A 150 -7.66 -1.29 2.89
C VAL A 150 -7.11 -2.70 2.93
N GLN A 151 -8.01 -3.68 2.81
CA GLN A 151 -7.71 -5.09 2.88
C GLN A 151 -8.13 -5.82 1.60
N ARG A 152 -7.47 -6.95 1.34
CA ARG A 152 -7.73 -7.83 0.21
C ARG A 152 -7.33 -9.25 0.58
N ASN A 153 -7.98 -10.25 -0.02
CA ASN A 153 -7.61 -11.64 0.16
C ASN A 153 -6.12 -11.86 -0.21
N PRO A 154 -5.41 -12.70 0.55
CA PRO A 154 -3.97 -12.79 0.42
C PRO A 154 -3.51 -13.48 -0.89
N LYS A 155 -4.33 -14.35 -1.48
CA LYS A 155 -3.99 -15.07 -2.71
C LYS A 155 -3.95 -14.13 -3.93
N ASP A 156 -4.96 -13.28 -4.11
CA ASP A 156 -4.91 -12.24 -5.15
C ASP A 156 -3.87 -11.17 -4.84
N THR A 157 -3.63 -10.89 -3.56
CA THR A 157 -2.62 -9.90 -3.13
C THR A 157 -1.21 -10.35 -3.53
N VAL A 158 -0.82 -11.60 -3.25
CA VAL A 158 0.52 -12.11 -3.60
C VAL A 158 0.72 -12.22 -5.11
N VAL A 159 -0.33 -12.56 -5.87
CA VAL A 159 -0.29 -12.52 -7.35
C VAL A 159 -0.08 -11.09 -7.86
N SER A 160 -0.83 -10.13 -7.32
CA SER A 160 -0.68 -8.71 -7.65
C SER A 160 0.72 -8.19 -7.30
N LEU A 161 1.29 -8.65 -6.18
CA LEU A 161 2.65 -8.33 -5.75
C LEU A 161 3.69 -8.93 -6.70
N PHE A 162 3.59 -10.21 -7.06
CA PHE A 162 4.49 -10.86 -8.01
C PHE A 162 4.62 -10.05 -9.31
N TYR A 163 3.50 -9.73 -9.96
CA TYR A 163 3.53 -8.98 -11.22
C TYR A 163 4.03 -7.54 -11.05
N HIS A 164 3.72 -6.90 -9.93
CA HIS A 164 4.24 -5.56 -9.63
C HIS A 164 5.76 -5.57 -9.47
N THR A 165 6.29 -6.47 -8.66
CA THR A 165 7.72 -6.62 -8.37
C THR A 165 8.51 -7.09 -9.58
N LYS A 166 7.92 -7.98 -10.40
CA LYS A 166 8.47 -8.39 -11.69
C LYS A 166 8.57 -7.22 -12.67
N ALA A 167 7.49 -6.44 -12.81
CA ALA A 167 7.45 -5.30 -13.72
C ALA A 167 8.35 -4.14 -13.27
N SER A 168 8.62 -3.99 -11.97
CA SER A 168 9.61 -3.04 -11.46
C SER A 168 11.06 -3.48 -11.65
N GLY A 169 11.29 -4.69 -12.18
CA GLY A 169 12.63 -5.24 -12.43
C GLY A 169 13.38 -5.61 -11.15
N ALA A 170 12.67 -5.92 -10.07
CA ALA A 170 13.32 -6.21 -8.79
C ALA A 170 13.97 -7.62 -8.74
N PHE A 171 13.56 -8.53 -9.62
CA PHE A 171 14.17 -9.85 -9.78
C PHE A 171 14.18 -10.27 -11.26
N ASP A 172 14.84 -11.39 -11.55
CA ASP A 172 14.99 -11.97 -12.89
C ASP A 172 13.63 -12.16 -13.59
N ALA A 173 13.54 -11.72 -14.86
CA ALA A 173 12.34 -11.83 -15.68
C ALA A 173 11.86 -13.29 -15.89
N GLU A 174 12.74 -14.27 -15.76
CA GLU A 174 12.43 -15.71 -15.85
C GLU A 174 11.98 -16.29 -14.51
N THR A 175 11.86 -15.49 -13.44
CA THR A 175 11.26 -15.95 -12.18
C THR A 175 9.79 -16.30 -12.40
N THR A 176 9.44 -17.53 -12.01
CA THR A 176 8.08 -18.05 -12.04
C THR A 176 7.27 -17.60 -10.82
N PHE A 177 5.94 -17.67 -10.92
CA PHE A 177 5.08 -17.34 -9.78
C PHE A 177 5.31 -18.28 -8.58
N SER A 178 5.43 -19.59 -8.81
CA SER A 178 5.65 -20.57 -7.72
C SER A 178 7.00 -20.38 -7.01
N GLU A 179 8.07 -20.03 -7.73
CA GLU A 179 9.35 -19.66 -7.13
C GLU A 179 9.21 -18.43 -6.21
N PHE A 180 8.55 -17.38 -6.68
CA PHE A 180 8.29 -16.17 -5.90
C PHE A 180 7.39 -16.47 -4.69
N LEU A 181 6.30 -17.22 -4.88
CA LEU A 181 5.36 -17.58 -3.83
C LEU A 181 6.05 -18.38 -2.73
N SER A 182 6.87 -19.38 -3.09
CA SER A 182 7.62 -20.19 -2.13
C SER A 182 8.56 -19.33 -1.26
N ALA A 183 9.26 -18.38 -1.87
CA ALA A 183 10.11 -17.45 -1.15
C ALA A 183 9.29 -16.51 -0.25
N TRP A 184 8.22 -15.92 -0.80
CA TRP A 184 7.34 -15.00 -0.09
C TRP A 184 6.66 -15.62 1.15
N MET A 185 6.21 -16.89 1.06
CA MET A 185 5.62 -17.59 2.19
C MET A 185 6.64 -17.87 3.32
N LYS A 186 7.92 -18.03 2.98
CA LYS A 186 9.01 -18.21 3.97
C LYS A 186 9.44 -16.90 4.63
N LEU A 187 9.01 -15.75 4.14
CA LEU A 187 9.30 -14.48 4.80
C LEU A 187 8.54 -14.40 6.12
N GLU A 188 9.30 -14.45 7.22
CA GLU A 188 8.80 -14.27 8.59
C GLU A 188 9.05 -12.84 9.10
N THR A 189 9.78 -12.03 8.34
CA THR A 189 10.28 -10.74 8.78
C THR A 189 9.36 -9.58 8.41
N VAL A 190 9.64 -8.50 9.13
CA VAL A 190 9.11 -7.15 9.02
C VAL A 190 9.19 -6.69 7.56
N THR A 191 8.14 -6.82 6.77
CA THR A 191 8.01 -6.06 5.53
C THR A 191 6.53 -5.77 5.30
N ASN A 192 6.19 -4.54 4.91
CA ASN A 192 4.83 -4.21 4.46
C ASN A 192 4.42 -4.95 3.18
N HIS A 193 5.37 -5.67 2.57
CA HIS A 193 5.22 -6.52 1.41
C HIS A 193 4.82 -7.96 1.77
N ASN A 194 4.97 -8.39 3.03
CA ASN A 194 4.45 -9.67 3.49
C ASN A 194 3.09 -9.47 4.18
N TRP A 195 2.05 -9.97 3.52
CA TRP A 195 0.68 -9.82 3.98
C TRP A 195 0.43 -10.49 5.34
N PHE A 196 1.06 -11.65 5.62
CA PHE A 196 0.86 -12.34 6.90
C PHE A 196 1.35 -11.49 8.07
N TYR A 197 2.59 -10.98 7.96
CA TYR A 197 3.17 -10.10 8.98
C TYR A 197 2.32 -8.84 9.16
N TYR A 198 2.05 -8.12 8.06
CA TYR A 198 1.33 -6.86 8.11
C TYR A 198 -0.07 -7.02 8.71
N THR A 199 -0.86 -7.98 8.22
CA THR A 199 -2.25 -8.18 8.66
C THR A 199 -2.30 -8.62 10.12
N LYS A 200 -1.39 -9.50 10.56
CA LYS A 200 -1.33 -9.91 11.96
C LYS A 200 -0.98 -8.73 12.87
N LYS A 201 0.06 -7.96 12.55
CA LYS A 201 0.46 -6.79 13.32
C LYS A 201 -0.60 -5.71 13.33
N LEU A 202 -1.19 -5.40 12.19
CA LEU A 202 -2.29 -4.47 12.13
C LEU A 202 -3.43 -4.92 13.05
N GLN A 203 -3.81 -6.20 13.03
CA GLN A 203 -4.89 -6.68 13.87
C GLN A 203 -4.59 -6.61 15.37
N GLU A 204 -3.36 -6.94 15.79
CA GLU A 204 -2.90 -6.74 17.17
C GLU A 204 -3.09 -5.27 17.59
N MET A 205 -2.70 -4.34 16.73
CA MET A 205 -2.81 -2.91 17.00
C MET A 205 -4.25 -2.38 16.99
N LEU A 206 -5.09 -2.88 16.08
CA LEU A 206 -6.51 -2.51 16.02
C LEU A 206 -7.26 -2.98 17.27
N TYR A 207 -6.82 -4.07 17.89
CA TYR A 207 -7.37 -4.54 19.17
C TYR A 207 -7.01 -3.58 20.31
N ASP A 208 -5.78 -3.05 20.31
CA ASP A 208 -5.29 -2.12 21.35
C ASP A 208 -5.77 -0.67 21.15
N GLN A 209 -6.17 -0.29 19.93
CA GLN A 209 -6.56 1.09 19.56
C GLN A 209 -8.09 1.24 19.44
N THR A 210 -8.83 0.88 20.49
CA THR A 210 -10.31 0.85 20.47
C THR A 210 -10.97 2.22 20.25
N ASP A 211 -10.26 3.31 20.54
CA ASP A 211 -10.82 4.66 20.54
C ASP A 211 -10.58 5.45 19.24
N LEU A 212 -9.78 4.91 18.31
CA LEU A 212 -9.51 5.54 17.02
C LEU A 212 -10.64 5.22 16.04
N PRO A 213 -11.24 6.20 15.34
CA PRO A 213 -12.23 5.90 14.31
C PRO A 213 -11.55 5.16 13.16
N ILE A 214 -11.91 3.91 12.92
CA ILE A 214 -11.31 3.09 11.86
C ILE A 214 -12.42 2.52 10.97
N HIS A 215 -12.24 2.63 9.65
CA HIS A 215 -13.13 2.02 8.67
C HIS A 215 -12.38 1.02 7.81
N ASN A 216 -12.87 -0.22 7.78
CA ASN A 216 -12.31 -1.27 6.95
C ASN A 216 -12.97 -1.26 5.57
N VAL A 217 -12.14 -1.19 4.53
CA VAL A 217 -12.53 -1.35 3.14
C VAL A 217 -11.95 -2.66 2.63
N TYR A 218 -12.83 -3.56 2.22
CA TYR A 218 -12.44 -4.83 1.60
C TYR A 218 -12.52 -4.70 0.08
N TYR A 219 -11.43 -5.02 -0.60
CA TYR A 219 -11.35 -4.96 -2.05
C TYR A 219 -12.47 -5.74 -2.74
N GLU A 220 -12.83 -6.89 -2.18
CA GLU A 220 -13.86 -7.77 -2.72
C GLU A 220 -15.28 -7.20 -2.54
N ASP A 221 -15.54 -6.54 -1.41
CA ASP A 221 -16.82 -5.86 -1.19
C ASP A 221 -16.94 -4.64 -2.11
N MET A 222 -15.87 -3.87 -2.25
CA MET A 222 -15.78 -2.77 -3.21
C MET A 222 -16.04 -3.24 -4.64
N LYS A 223 -15.57 -4.43 -5.02
CA LYS A 223 -15.78 -5.00 -6.36
C LYS A 223 -17.20 -5.54 -6.56
N SER A 224 -17.84 -6.08 -5.52
CA SER A 224 -19.18 -6.67 -5.62
C SER A 224 -20.31 -5.64 -5.46
N ASN A 225 -20.13 -4.63 -4.62
CA ASN A 225 -21.11 -3.57 -4.40
C ASN A 225 -20.42 -2.20 -4.24
N PRO A 226 -19.81 -1.64 -5.31
CA PRO A 226 -19.02 -0.42 -5.20
C PRO A 226 -19.82 0.77 -4.67
N VAL A 227 -21.08 0.94 -5.09
CA VAL A 227 -21.93 2.04 -4.61
C VAL A 227 -22.22 1.91 -3.12
N GLY A 228 -22.58 0.71 -2.66
CA GLY A 228 -22.84 0.47 -1.23
C GLY A 228 -21.60 0.71 -0.37
N GLU A 229 -20.43 0.24 -0.79
CA GLU A 229 -19.19 0.47 -0.05
C GLU A 229 -18.76 1.96 -0.05
N VAL A 230 -18.93 2.67 -1.18
CA VAL A 230 -18.65 4.12 -1.21
C VAL A 230 -19.62 4.91 -0.32
N LYS A 231 -20.89 4.49 -0.21
CA LYS A 231 -21.85 5.09 0.75
C LYS A 231 -21.38 4.91 2.21
N LYS A 232 -20.85 3.74 2.58
CA LYS A 232 -20.28 3.51 3.91
C LYS A 232 -19.05 4.39 4.17
N ILE A 233 -18.21 4.60 3.15
CA ILE A 233 -17.07 5.54 3.26
C ILE A 233 -17.58 6.97 3.50
N VAL A 234 -18.60 7.43 2.77
CA VAL A 234 -19.23 8.75 2.95
C VAL A 234 -19.75 8.92 4.37
N GLU A 235 -20.51 7.94 4.87
CA GLU A 235 -21.04 7.93 6.24
C GLU A 235 -19.90 8.00 7.28
N TYR A 236 -18.88 7.15 7.13
CA TYR A 236 -17.74 7.12 8.05
C TYR A 236 -16.94 8.43 8.08
N LEU A 237 -16.74 9.04 6.91
CA LEU A 237 -16.08 10.34 6.79
C LEU A 237 -16.92 11.48 7.38
N GLY A 238 -18.21 11.26 7.67
CA GLY A 238 -19.09 12.27 8.25
C GLY A 238 -19.42 13.40 7.27
N ILE A 239 -19.39 13.12 5.96
CA ILE A 239 -19.66 14.10 4.90
C ILE A 239 -21.02 13.81 4.25
N ASN A 240 -21.66 14.84 3.72
CA ASN A 240 -22.89 14.70 2.94
C ASN A 240 -22.60 14.72 1.44
N ARG A 241 -23.00 13.69 0.70
CA ARG A 241 -22.88 13.59 -0.75
C ARG A 241 -24.17 13.03 -1.34
N ALA A 242 -24.66 13.66 -2.39
CA ALA A 242 -25.84 13.19 -3.10
C ALA A 242 -25.58 11.81 -3.73
N ASP A 243 -26.60 10.96 -3.80
CA ASP A 243 -26.51 9.63 -4.39
C ASP A 243 -25.97 9.69 -5.83
N ASP A 244 -26.47 10.61 -6.66
CA ASP A 244 -25.98 10.80 -8.03
C ASP A 244 -24.49 11.12 -8.10
N PHE A 245 -23.96 11.90 -7.14
CA PHE A 245 -22.54 12.18 -7.06
C PHE A 245 -21.74 10.91 -6.68
N ILE A 246 -22.26 10.11 -5.75
CA ILE A 246 -21.64 8.84 -5.37
C ILE A 246 -21.58 7.88 -6.57
N HIS A 247 -22.65 7.79 -7.35
CA HIS A 247 -22.67 7.01 -8.59
C HIS A 247 -21.63 7.50 -9.61
N GLN A 248 -21.46 8.83 -9.76
CA GLN A 248 -20.43 9.40 -10.62
C GLN A 248 -19.01 9.09 -10.13
N VAL A 249 -18.76 9.15 -8.82
CA VAL A 249 -17.46 8.77 -8.23
C VAL A 249 -17.15 7.30 -8.50
N VAL A 250 -18.13 6.41 -8.33
CA VAL A 250 -17.98 4.98 -8.62
C VAL A 250 -17.67 4.73 -10.09
N ASP A 251 -18.40 5.37 -11.00
CA ASP A 251 -18.17 5.24 -12.45
C ASP A 251 -16.76 5.74 -12.83
N LYS A 252 -16.37 6.92 -12.35
CA LYS A 252 -15.03 7.48 -12.56
C LYS A 252 -13.93 6.61 -11.98
N CYS A 253 -14.20 5.95 -10.87
CA CYS A 253 -13.26 5.08 -10.19
C CYS A 253 -13.37 3.61 -10.62
N CYS A 254 -14.10 3.29 -11.70
CA CYS A 254 -14.05 1.94 -12.26
C CYS A 254 -12.64 1.66 -12.82
N PHE A 255 -12.27 0.38 -12.92
CA PHE A 255 -10.89 -0.03 -13.21
C PHE A 255 -10.34 0.59 -14.51
N ASP A 256 -11.10 0.51 -15.61
CA ASP A 256 -10.65 1.02 -16.90
C ASP A 256 -10.51 2.54 -16.91
N ASN A 257 -11.41 3.24 -16.23
CA ASN A 257 -11.36 4.70 -16.12
C ASN A 257 -10.16 5.15 -15.28
N LEU A 258 -9.89 4.50 -14.14
CA LEU A 258 -8.71 4.78 -13.33
C LEU A 258 -7.41 4.48 -14.06
N LYS A 259 -7.34 3.36 -14.78
CA LYS A 259 -6.17 2.99 -15.58
C LYS A 259 -5.85 4.08 -16.61
N LYS A 260 -6.85 4.51 -17.38
CA LYS A 260 -6.71 5.59 -18.36
C LYS A 260 -6.32 6.92 -17.70
N ALA A 261 -6.92 7.25 -16.56
CA ALA A 261 -6.61 8.46 -15.83
C ALA A 261 -5.17 8.46 -15.31
N ASP A 262 -4.68 7.34 -14.80
CA ASP A 262 -3.33 7.20 -14.23
C ASP A 262 -2.21 7.43 -15.26
N ASP A 263 -2.44 7.10 -16.54
CA ASP A 263 -1.51 7.36 -17.63
C ASP A 263 -1.27 8.85 -17.86
N THR A 264 -2.22 9.71 -17.45
CA THR A 264 -2.14 11.17 -17.57
C THR A 264 -1.56 11.86 -16.34
N LYS A 265 -1.31 11.12 -15.25
CA LYS A 265 -0.81 11.70 -13.99
C LYS A 265 0.67 12.07 -14.09
N VAL A 266 1.06 13.03 -13.26
CA VAL A 266 2.47 13.39 -13.07
C VAL A 266 3.07 12.48 -11.99
N SER A 267 4.30 12.02 -12.24
CA SER A 267 5.05 11.22 -11.28
C SER A 267 5.27 12.01 -9.99
N ALA A 268 5.15 11.32 -8.87
CA ALA A 268 5.52 11.89 -7.57
C ALA A 268 7.02 11.82 -7.30
N LEU A 269 7.75 11.06 -8.12
CA LEU A 269 9.18 10.84 -7.95
C LEU A 269 9.92 11.69 -8.96
N GLU A 270 10.69 12.66 -8.46
CA GLU A 270 11.46 13.59 -9.27
C GLU A 270 12.44 12.84 -10.18
N GLY A 271 12.56 13.30 -11.43
CA GLY A 271 13.43 12.69 -12.45
C GLY A 271 12.91 11.37 -13.03
N ILE A 272 11.83 10.78 -12.52
CA ILE A 272 11.26 9.53 -13.03
C ILE A 272 9.91 9.80 -13.70
N PRO A 273 9.75 9.55 -15.02
CA PRO A 273 8.48 9.78 -15.70
C PRO A 273 7.39 8.83 -15.20
N LYS A 274 6.12 9.26 -15.19
CA LYS A 274 5.00 8.44 -14.70
C LYS A 274 4.86 7.11 -15.46
N GLN A 275 5.24 7.12 -16.74
CA GLN A 275 5.19 5.96 -17.63
C GLN A 275 6.09 4.83 -17.16
N ALA A 276 7.14 5.13 -16.37
CA ALA A 276 7.94 4.10 -15.71
C ALA A 276 7.12 3.26 -14.71
N PHE A 277 5.95 3.73 -14.28
CA PHE A 277 5.02 3.05 -13.36
C PHE A 277 3.68 2.69 -14.03
N SER A 278 3.64 2.49 -15.34
CA SER A 278 2.42 2.08 -16.06
C SER A 278 1.92 0.68 -15.66
N PHE A 279 2.78 -0.12 -15.03
CA PHE A 279 2.46 -1.47 -14.54
C PHE A 279 1.60 -1.51 -13.27
N MET A 280 1.17 -0.36 -12.72
CA MET A 280 0.35 -0.32 -11.50
C MET A 280 -1.05 -0.94 -11.70
N TYR A 281 -1.59 -0.91 -12.92
CA TYR A 281 -2.93 -1.42 -13.28
C TYR A 281 -2.83 -2.69 -14.11
N ARG A 282 -3.11 -3.84 -13.49
CA ARG A 282 -3.00 -5.17 -14.13
C ARG A 282 -4.34 -5.71 -14.64
N LYS A 283 -5.20 -6.21 -13.75
CA LYS A 283 -6.52 -6.78 -14.08
C LYS A 283 -7.69 -6.18 -13.30
N GLY A 284 -7.49 -5.84 -12.03
CA GLY A 284 -8.56 -5.26 -11.22
C GLY A 284 -9.71 -6.21 -10.87
N GLU A 285 -9.40 -7.51 -10.72
CA GLU A 285 -10.35 -8.60 -10.53
C GLU A 285 -10.15 -9.32 -9.19
N VAL A 286 -11.18 -10.03 -8.76
CA VAL A 286 -11.15 -10.95 -7.62
C VAL A 286 -11.17 -12.38 -8.16
N GLY A 287 -10.34 -13.25 -7.59
CA GLY A 287 -10.27 -14.66 -7.98
C GLY A 287 -9.25 -14.98 -9.08
N ASP A 288 -8.49 -14.00 -9.56
CA ASP A 288 -7.46 -14.23 -10.58
C ASP A 288 -6.35 -15.16 -10.07
N TRP A 289 -6.17 -15.27 -8.75
CA TRP A 289 -5.25 -16.22 -8.14
C TRP A 289 -5.42 -17.66 -8.64
N LYS A 290 -6.64 -18.09 -8.99
CA LYS A 290 -6.89 -19.43 -9.54
C LYS A 290 -6.17 -19.70 -10.87
N ASN A 291 -5.79 -18.65 -11.60
CA ASN A 291 -5.05 -18.77 -12.86
C ASN A 291 -3.53 -18.88 -12.66
N HIS A 292 -3.02 -18.68 -11.44
CA HIS A 292 -1.57 -18.67 -11.17
C HIS A 292 -1.15 -19.73 -10.15
N PHE A 293 -2.01 -20.05 -9.18
CA PHE A 293 -1.73 -21.10 -8.20
C PHE A 293 -1.88 -22.49 -8.84
N THR A 294 -0.86 -23.32 -8.69
CA THR A 294 -1.04 -24.77 -8.86
C THR A 294 -1.84 -25.33 -7.68
N VAL A 295 -2.35 -26.57 -7.80
CA VAL A 295 -3.02 -27.24 -6.68
C VAL A 295 -2.08 -27.36 -5.47
N ALA A 296 -0.83 -27.76 -5.69
CA ALA A 296 0.18 -27.87 -4.64
C ALA A 296 0.51 -26.51 -3.99
N ASP A 297 0.63 -25.45 -4.78
CA ASP A 297 0.83 -24.09 -4.25
C ASP A 297 -0.34 -23.68 -3.35
N ASN A 298 -1.58 -24.00 -3.76
CA ASN A 298 -2.77 -23.66 -3.00
C ASN A 298 -2.86 -24.43 -1.68
N GLU A 299 -2.60 -25.74 -1.70
CA GLU A 299 -2.62 -26.59 -0.50
C GLU A 299 -1.57 -26.12 0.52
N GLU A 300 -0.35 -25.83 0.07
CA GLU A 300 0.71 -25.32 0.97
C GLU A 300 0.39 -23.92 1.49
N PHE A 301 -0.16 -23.04 0.64
CA PHE A 301 -0.63 -21.73 1.07
C PHE A 301 -1.70 -21.85 2.16
N ASP A 302 -2.70 -22.71 1.96
CA ASP A 302 -3.81 -22.88 2.91
C ASP A 302 -3.29 -23.46 4.24
N ARG A 303 -2.32 -24.39 4.20
CA ARG A 303 -1.63 -24.89 5.40
C ARG A 303 -0.96 -23.76 6.19
N ILE A 304 -0.13 -22.95 5.52
CA ILE A 304 0.58 -21.82 6.15
C ILE A 304 -0.40 -20.75 6.65
N TYR A 305 -1.44 -20.45 5.90
CA TYR A 305 -2.48 -19.50 6.30
C TYR A 305 -3.17 -19.95 7.58
N ASN A 306 -3.61 -21.21 7.62
CA ASN A 306 -4.29 -21.78 8.78
C ASN A 306 -3.36 -21.81 10.01
N GLU A 307 -2.06 -22.03 9.82
CA GLU A 307 -1.07 -22.00 10.90
C GLU A 307 -0.84 -20.58 11.44
N ARG A 308 -0.56 -19.62 10.55
CA ARG A 308 -0.11 -18.26 10.92
C ARG A 308 -1.26 -17.33 11.30
N MET A 309 -2.44 -17.56 10.76
CA MET A 309 -3.61 -16.67 10.90
C MET A 309 -4.74 -17.28 11.72
N LYS A 310 -4.50 -18.38 12.45
CA LYS A 310 -5.51 -19.07 13.29
C LYS A 310 -6.23 -18.15 14.29
N ASP A 311 -5.55 -17.12 14.78
CA ASP A 311 -6.06 -16.21 15.80
C ASP A 311 -6.76 -14.97 15.17
N ILE A 312 -6.73 -14.85 13.85
CA ILE A 312 -7.31 -13.73 13.10
C ILE A 312 -8.75 -14.08 12.72
N LYS A 313 -9.71 -13.27 13.17
CA LYS A 313 -11.14 -13.52 12.99
C LYS A 313 -11.73 -12.98 11.67
N PHE A 314 -10.89 -12.51 10.74
CA PHE A 314 -11.36 -11.96 9.47
C PHE A 314 -11.64 -13.05 8.43
N THR A 315 -12.76 -12.92 7.73
CA THR A 315 -13.11 -13.77 6.59
C THR A 315 -12.99 -12.96 5.31
N TYR A 316 -12.14 -13.43 4.39
CA TYR A 316 -11.99 -12.85 3.06
C TYR A 316 -12.86 -13.60 2.04
N LYS A 317 -13.38 -12.87 1.06
CA LYS A 317 -13.96 -13.47 -0.15
C LYS A 317 -12.82 -13.79 -1.12
N TYR A 318 -12.81 -14.99 -1.69
CA TYR A 318 -11.78 -15.41 -2.64
C TYR A 318 -12.29 -15.46 -4.09
N THR A 319 -13.59 -15.23 -4.27
CA THR A 319 -14.33 -15.13 -5.54
C THR A 319 -15.50 -14.19 -5.34
N LEU A 320 -16.06 -13.66 -6.44
CA LEU A 320 -17.29 -12.88 -6.43
C LEU A 320 -18.42 -13.63 -7.14
#